data_AF-A0A1M4ZWD0-F1
#
_entry.id   AF-A0A1M4ZWD0-F1
#
_cell.length_a   1.000
_cell.length_b   1.000
_cell.length_c   1.000
_cell.angle_alpha   90.00
_cell.angle_beta   90.00
_cell.angle_gamma   90.00
#
_symmetry.space_group_name_H-M   'P 1'
#
loop_
_entity.id
_entity.type
_entity.pdbx_description
1 polymer ?
#
loop_
_entity_poly.entity_id
_entity_poly.type
_entity_poly.pdbx_seq_one_letter_code
_entity_poly.pdbx_strand_id
1 'polypeptide(L)'
;MRQITKTSLALLLTSLIFFSCSGKLKQVSDDKFIGIWEIKEAPLMDGTQIHIKRENNKLVGRIYKLNDNKYVKLFSDSDDVWIPEISRISNFEFKLTENKIGKELFALYGQKTTQEFKVQFADDNTIQLSTNDSDPTKSTRIYKRVITAH
;
A
#
# COMPACT_ATOMS: atom_id res chain seq x y z
N MET A 1 57.15 15.11 36.03
CA MET A 1 56.08 15.71 35.20
C MET A 1 56.46 15.56 33.73
N ARG A 2 55.85 14.61 33.01
CA ARG A 2 56.18 14.29 31.60
C ARG A 2 55.05 14.84 30.74
N GLN A 3 55.35 15.84 29.91
CA GLN A 3 54.36 16.43 29.00
C GLN A 3 54.00 15.40 27.93
N ILE A 4 52.76 14.89 28.01
CA ILE A 4 52.17 14.06 26.96
C ILE A 4 51.84 15.02 25.81
N THR A 5 52.58 14.87 24.72
CA THR A 5 52.44 15.62 23.47
C THR A 5 51.03 15.45 22.91
N LYS A 6 50.32 16.58 22.73
CA LYS A 6 48.91 16.71 22.32
C LYS A 6 48.59 16.21 20.90
N THR A 7 49.54 15.60 20.20
CA THR A 7 49.40 15.20 18.78
C THR A 7 48.81 13.80 18.59
N SER A 8 48.81 12.93 19.61
CA SER A 8 48.22 11.58 19.49
C SER A 8 46.71 11.51 19.77
N LEU A 9 46.10 12.58 20.30
CA LEU A 9 44.65 12.58 20.61
C LEU A 9 43.80 12.94 19.38
N ALA A 10 44.37 13.65 18.40
CA ALA A 10 43.65 14.06 17.19
C ALA A 10 43.47 12.92 16.17
N LEU A 11 44.32 11.89 16.21
CA LEU A 11 44.23 10.75 15.28
C LEU A 11 43.22 9.68 15.71
N LEU A 12 42.80 9.67 16.97
CA LEU A 12 41.82 8.71 17.49
C LEU A 12 40.36 9.18 17.29
N LEU A 13 40.15 10.47 17.01
CA LEU A 13 38.81 11.05 16.85
C LEU A 13 38.25 10.93 15.42
N THR A 14 39.11 10.73 14.41
CA THR A 14 38.70 10.57 13.00
C THR A 14 38.38 9.12 12.61
N SER A 15 38.72 8.13 13.44
CA SER A 15 38.45 6.72 13.16
C SER A 15 37.03 6.25 13.49
N LEU A 16 36.24 7.04 14.23
CA LEU A 16 34.90 6.62 14.69
C LEU A 16 33.74 7.00 13.75
N ILE A 17 34.00 7.69 12.63
CA ILE A 17 32.94 8.25 11.77
C ILE A 17 32.54 7.29 10.62
N PHE A 18 33.16 6.11 10.51
CA PHE A 18 32.87 5.14 9.45
C PHE A 18 32.00 3.95 9.86
N PHE A 19 31.25 4.04 10.97
CA PHE A 19 30.04 3.20 11.10
C PHE A 19 28.97 3.73 10.14
N SER A 20 29.25 3.49 8.85
CA SER A 20 28.31 3.55 7.75
C SER A 20 27.14 2.66 8.13
N CYS A 21 26.09 3.29 8.65
CA CYS A 21 24.79 2.69 8.84
C CYS A 21 24.28 2.33 7.44
N SER A 22 24.67 1.17 6.91
CA SER A 22 24.01 0.56 5.77
C SER A 22 22.66 0.03 6.25
N GLY A 23 21.77 0.95 6.62
CA GLY A 23 20.36 0.67 6.87
C GLY A 23 19.73 0.25 5.56
N LYS A 24 19.97 -0.98 5.11
CA LYS A 24 19.16 -1.60 4.07
C LYS A 24 17.75 -1.65 4.64
N LEU A 25 16.92 -0.69 4.25
CA LEU A 25 15.50 -0.68 4.58
C LEU A 25 14.95 -2.05 4.19
N LYS A 26 14.55 -2.83 5.21
CA LYS A 26 14.06 -4.19 5.05
C LYS A 26 12.88 -4.15 4.08
N GLN A 27 12.98 -4.93 3.01
CA GLN A 27 11.93 -5.02 2.01
C GLN A 27 10.66 -5.58 2.66
N VAL A 28 9.55 -4.84 2.55
CA VAL A 28 8.21 -5.27 2.97
C VAL A 28 7.73 -6.31 1.97
N SER A 29 7.34 -7.52 2.42
CA SER A 29 6.84 -8.57 1.51
C SER A 29 5.52 -8.19 0.85
N ASP A 30 5.33 -8.55 -0.43
CA ASP A 30 4.06 -8.40 -1.15
C ASP A 30 2.96 -9.25 -0.50
N ASP A 31 3.31 -10.38 0.12
CA ASP A 31 2.33 -11.27 0.76
C ASP A 31 1.61 -10.59 1.94
N LYS A 32 2.14 -9.46 2.43
CA LYS A 32 1.47 -8.63 3.43
C LYS A 32 0.11 -8.10 2.95
N PHE A 33 -0.11 -7.99 1.63
CA PHE A 33 -1.41 -7.63 1.07
C PHE A 33 -2.46 -8.75 1.19
N ILE A 34 -2.05 -10.02 1.34
CA ILE A 34 -3.00 -11.15 1.36
C ILE A 34 -3.91 -11.05 2.59
N GLY A 35 -5.22 -11.22 2.38
CA GLY A 35 -6.25 -11.18 3.42
C GLY A 35 -7.47 -10.35 3.05
N ILE A 36 -8.35 -10.13 4.03
CA ILE A 36 -9.58 -9.36 3.87
C ILE A 36 -9.40 -7.96 4.46
N TRP A 37 -9.72 -6.96 3.65
CA TRP A 37 -9.53 -5.55 3.95
C TRP A 37 -10.82 -4.78 3.76
N GLU A 38 -11.19 -3.94 4.71
CA GLU A 38 -12.28 -3.00 4.61
C GLU A 38 -11.79 -1.64 4.13
N ILE A 39 -12.41 -1.13 3.08
CA ILE A 39 -12.14 0.21 2.55
C ILE A 39 -12.73 1.23 3.51
N LYS A 40 -11.96 2.25 3.87
CA LYS A 40 -12.38 3.38 4.70
C LYS A 40 -12.06 4.70 4.03
N GLU A 41 -12.85 5.72 4.39
CA GLU A 41 -12.66 7.10 3.94
C GLU A 41 -12.71 7.23 2.40
N ALA A 42 -13.57 6.43 1.77
CA ALA A 42 -13.84 6.44 0.34
C ALA A 42 -15.35 6.59 0.12
N PRO A 43 -15.86 7.75 -0.34
CA PRO A 43 -17.28 8.11 -0.24
C PRO A 43 -18.31 7.06 -0.69
N LEU A 44 -18.03 6.34 -1.77
CA LEU A 44 -18.93 5.29 -2.27
C LEU A 44 -18.59 3.89 -1.74
N MET A 45 -17.33 3.64 -1.40
CA MET A 45 -16.79 2.30 -1.10
C MET A 45 -16.56 2.06 0.39
N ASP A 46 -16.80 3.04 1.27
CA ASP A 46 -16.61 2.88 2.71
C ASP A 46 -17.43 1.69 3.23
N GLY A 47 -16.77 0.78 3.94
CA GLY A 47 -17.35 -0.44 4.48
C GLY A 47 -17.38 -1.62 3.50
N THR A 48 -16.99 -1.44 2.23
CA THR A 48 -16.82 -2.56 1.30
C THR A 48 -15.56 -3.35 1.68
N GLN A 49 -15.68 -4.67 1.74
CA GLN A 49 -14.57 -5.56 2.05
C GLN A 49 -14.02 -6.22 0.79
N ILE A 50 -12.71 -6.22 0.65
CA ILE A 50 -11.95 -6.74 -0.48
C ILE A 50 -11.08 -7.90 0.02
N HIS A 51 -11.18 -9.05 -0.62
CA HIS A 51 -10.26 -10.17 -0.40
C HIS A 51 -9.14 -10.11 -1.42
N ILE A 52 -7.93 -9.84 -0.95
CA ILE A 52 -6.72 -9.87 -1.77
C ILE A 52 -6.04 -11.22 -1.61
N LYS A 53 -5.80 -11.89 -2.74
CA LYS A 53 -5.15 -13.21 -2.81
C LYS A 53 -4.28 -13.31 -4.05
N ARG A 54 -3.50 -14.39 -4.16
CA ARG A 54 -2.68 -14.67 -5.33
C ARG A 54 -3.51 -15.45 -6.37
N GLU A 55 -3.67 -14.88 -7.57
CA GLU A 55 -4.30 -15.50 -8.73
C GLU A 55 -3.29 -15.47 -9.88
N ASN A 56 -2.95 -16.64 -10.45
CA ASN A 56 -1.96 -16.74 -11.54
C ASN A 56 -0.65 -15.98 -11.26
N ASN A 57 -0.10 -16.16 -10.04
CA ASN A 57 1.09 -15.49 -9.53
C ASN A 57 1.01 -13.95 -9.37
N LYS A 58 -0.17 -13.35 -9.52
CA LYS A 58 -0.41 -11.91 -9.30
C LYS A 58 -1.29 -11.70 -8.08
N LEU A 59 -1.10 -10.58 -7.38
CA LEU A 59 -2.02 -10.15 -6.34
C LEU A 59 -3.26 -9.52 -6.99
N VAL A 60 -4.43 -10.09 -6.69
CA VAL A 60 -5.72 -9.63 -7.19
C VAL A 60 -6.66 -9.47 -5.99
N GLY A 61 -7.39 -8.37 -5.96
CA GLY A 61 -8.40 -8.08 -4.94
C GLY A 61 -9.80 -8.19 -5.52
N ARG A 62 -10.62 -9.05 -4.91
CA ARG A 62 -12.03 -9.23 -5.29
C ARG A 62 -12.96 -8.74 -4.19
N ILE A 63 -14.14 -8.28 -4.56
CA ILE A 63 -15.15 -7.88 -3.59
C ILE A 63 -15.58 -9.11 -2.78
N TYR A 64 -15.33 -9.06 -1.47
CA TYR A 64 -15.77 -10.08 -0.52
C TYR A 64 -17.16 -9.75 0.04
N LYS A 65 -17.39 -8.48 0.38
CA LYS A 65 -18.67 -8.00 0.92
C LYS A 65 -18.93 -6.57 0.46
N LEU A 66 -20.09 -6.33 -0.13
CA LEU A 66 -20.54 -4.99 -0.50
C LEU A 66 -21.01 -4.20 0.74
N ASN A 67 -20.83 -2.88 0.70
CA ASN A 67 -21.46 -1.96 1.63
C ASN A 67 -22.95 -1.71 1.28
N ASP A 68 -23.61 -0.83 2.04
CA ASP A 68 -25.03 -0.50 1.82
C ASP A 68 -25.28 0.60 0.79
N ASN A 69 -24.24 1.07 0.09
CA ASN A 69 -24.40 2.12 -0.92
C ASN A 69 -25.16 1.60 -2.15
N LYS A 70 -26.28 2.26 -2.49
CA LYS A 70 -27.14 1.86 -3.62
C LYS A 70 -26.42 1.81 -4.97
N TYR A 71 -25.42 2.67 -5.19
CA TYR A 71 -24.69 2.71 -6.45
C TYR A 71 -23.69 1.56 -6.53
N VAL A 72 -23.05 1.21 -5.41
CA VAL A 72 -22.18 0.02 -5.35
C VAL A 72 -22.99 -1.23 -5.66
N LYS A 73 -24.15 -1.41 -5.00
CA LYS A 73 -25.03 -2.57 -5.24
C LYS A 73 -25.60 -2.66 -6.66
N LEU A 74 -25.65 -1.55 -7.40
CA LEU A 74 -26.18 -1.51 -8.77
C LEU A 74 -25.13 -1.89 -9.82
N PHE A 75 -23.86 -1.61 -9.54
CA PHE A 75 -22.78 -1.68 -10.53
C PHE A 75 -21.66 -2.66 -10.14
N SER A 76 -21.84 -3.41 -9.06
CA SER A 76 -20.83 -4.33 -8.56
C SER A 76 -21.49 -5.48 -7.82
N ASP A 77 -20.93 -6.67 -8.00
CA ASP A 77 -21.33 -7.89 -7.35
C ASP A 77 -20.21 -8.43 -6.44
N SER A 78 -20.54 -9.44 -5.63
CA SER A 78 -19.52 -10.20 -4.91
C SER A 78 -18.65 -10.98 -5.90
N ASP A 79 -17.37 -11.15 -5.56
CA ASP A 79 -16.32 -11.75 -6.38
C ASP A 79 -15.87 -10.94 -7.62
N ASP A 80 -16.49 -9.78 -7.88
CA ASP A 80 -16.00 -8.84 -8.88
C ASP A 80 -14.56 -8.41 -8.59
N VAL A 81 -13.76 -8.33 -9.65
CA VAL A 81 -12.38 -7.83 -9.56
C VAL A 81 -12.40 -6.34 -9.27
N TRP A 82 -12.07 -5.97 -8.04
CA TRP A 82 -11.91 -4.57 -7.62
C TRP A 82 -10.47 -4.11 -7.85
N ILE A 83 -9.48 -4.91 -7.45
CA ILE A 83 -8.05 -4.63 -7.62
C ILE A 83 -7.51 -5.59 -8.66
N PRO A 84 -7.43 -5.21 -9.94
CA PRO A 84 -6.84 -6.07 -10.98
C PRO A 84 -5.33 -6.28 -10.80
N GLU A 85 -4.63 -5.35 -10.16
CA GLU A 85 -3.17 -5.41 -10.06
C GLU A 85 -2.62 -4.67 -8.84
N ILE A 86 -1.63 -5.28 -8.20
CA ILE A 86 -0.70 -4.64 -7.26
C ILE A 86 0.72 -4.93 -7.75
N SER A 87 1.53 -3.88 -7.88
CA SER A 87 2.92 -3.99 -8.34
C SER A 87 3.87 -3.24 -7.43
N ARG A 88 5.07 -3.76 -7.21
CA ARG A 88 6.09 -3.10 -6.38
C ARG A 88 6.73 -1.91 -7.12
N ILE A 89 6.92 -0.81 -6.40
CA ILE A 89 7.71 0.35 -6.85
C ILE A 89 9.09 0.35 -6.16
N SER A 90 9.14 0.09 -4.86
CA SER A 90 10.39 0.08 -4.06
C SER A 90 10.34 -0.97 -2.94
N ASN A 91 11.32 -0.94 -2.02
CA ASN A 91 11.35 -1.84 -0.87
C ASN A 91 10.11 -1.72 0.04
N PHE A 92 9.45 -0.56 0.08
CA PHE A 92 8.33 -0.26 0.96
C PHE A 92 7.12 0.38 0.25
N GLU A 93 7.27 0.75 -1.03
CA GLU A 93 6.25 1.41 -1.83
C GLU A 93 5.72 0.52 -2.95
N PHE A 94 4.41 0.59 -3.18
CA PHE A 94 3.67 -0.20 -4.15
C PHE A 94 2.75 0.70 -4.98
N LYS A 95 2.35 0.19 -6.15
CA LYS A 95 1.26 0.70 -6.95
C LYS A 95 0.08 -0.26 -6.82
N LEU A 96 -1.11 0.27 -6.56
CA LEU A 96 -2.36 -0.48 -6.52
C LEU A 96 -3.33 0.14 -7.52
N THR A 97 -3.86 -0.69 -8.40
CA THR A 97 -4.85 -0.26 -9.39
C THR A 97 -6.22 -0.72 -8.93
N GLU A 98 -7.18 0.18 -8.84
CA GLU A 98 -8.59 -0.14 -8.60
C GLU A 98 -9.39 0.04 -9.90
N ASN A 99 -10.33 -0.86 -10.14
CA ASN A 99 -11.41 -0.63 -11.10
C ASN A 99 -12.38 0.42 -10.53
N LYS A 100 -12.97 1.24 -11.40
CA LYS A 100 -14.06 2.13 -11.02
C LYS A 100 -15.37 1.36 -10.92
N ILE A 101 -16.23 1.77 -9.99
CA ILE A 101 -17.64 1.36 -9.98
C ILE A 101 -18.24 1.72 -11.34
N GLY A 102 -18.93 0.79 -11.99
CA GLY A 102 -19.49 1.00 -13.33
C GLY A 102 -18.44 1.10 -14.43
N LYS A 103 -17.27 0.44 -14.27
CA LYS A 103 -16.18 0.43 -15.27
C LYS A 103 -16.66 0.15 -16.70
N GLU A 104 -17.67 -0.70 -16.88
CA GLU A 104 -18.22 -1.06 -18.17
C GLU A 104 -18.90 0.13 -18.84
N LEU A 105 -19.66 0.92 -18.07
CA LEU A 105 -20.27 2.15 -18.54
C LEU A 105 -19.20 3.16 -18.96
N PHE A 106 -18.16 3.35 -18.15
CA PHE A 106 -17.04 4.22 -18.51
C PHE A 106 -16.35 3.76 -19.81
N ALA A 107 -16.18 2.45 -19.99
CA ALA A 107 -15.56 1.87 -21.18
C ALA A 107 -16.35 2.17 -22.46
N LEU A 108 -17.69 2.13 -22.40
CA LEU A 108 -18.56 2.45 -23.55
C LEU A 108 -18.35 3.88 -24.07
N TYR A 109 -17.96 4.81 -23.19
CA TYR A 109 -17.67 6.19 -23.55
C TYR A 109 -16.17 6.49 -23.72
N GLY A 110 -15.33 5.46 -23.80
CA GLY A 110 -13.87 5.61 -23.94
C GLY A 110 -13.20 6.29 -22.74
N GLN A 111 -13.84 6.27 -21.56
CA GLN A 111 -13.31 6.89 -20.36
C GLN A 111 -12.41 5.91 -19.59
N LYS A 112 -11.48 6.46 -18.79
CA LYS A 112 -10.60 5.67 -17.92
C LYS A 112 -11.44 4.84 -16.93
N THR A 113 -11.27 3.53 -16.97
CA THR A 113 -12.00 2.53 -16.17
C THR A 113 -11.34 2.20 -14.83
N THR A 114 -10.11 2.66 -14.63
CA THR A 114 -9.30 2.39 -13.45
C THR A 114 -8.81 3.67 -12.78
N GLN A 115 -8.39 3.53 -11.53
CA GLN A 115 -7.64 4.54 -10.79
C GLN A 115 -6.41 3.89 -10.19
N GLU A 116 -5.25 4.51 -10.35
CA GLU A 116 -4.00 4.05 -9.74
C GLU A 116 -3.74 4.83 -8.45
N PHE A 117 -3.16 4.14 -7.49
CA PHE A 117 -2.75 4.66 -6.19
C PHE A 117 -1.31 4.28 -5.89
N LYS A 118 -0.58 5.21 -5.28
CA LYS A 118 0.65 4.89 -4.57
C LYS A 118 0.30 4.39 -3.17
N VAL A 119 0.99 3.35 -2.74
CA VAL A 119 0.61 2.58 -1.56
C VAL A 119 1.80 2.30 -0.65
N GLN A 120 1.58 2.50 0.64
CA GLN A 120 2.49 2.08 1.70
C GLN A 120 1.69 1.45 2.85
N PHE A 121 2.34 0.55 3.57
CA PHE A 121 1.79 0.00 4.81
C PHE A 121 2.12 0.94 5.97
N ALA A 122 1.10 1.44 6.67
CA ALA A 122 1.32 2.16 7.93
C ALA A 122 1.70 1.18 9.05
N ASP A 123 1.08 -0.01 9.03
CA ASP A 123 1.33 -1.11 9.96
C ASP A 123 0.92 -2.46 9.31
N ASP A 124 0.73 -3.54 10.08
CA ASP A 124 0.33 -4.85 9.54
C ASP A 124 -1.14 -4.96 9.14
N ASN A 125 -1.96 -4.01 9.61
CA ASN A 125 -3.40 -4.00 9.53
C ASN A 125 -3.95 -2.75 8.81
N THR A 126 -3.07 -1.87 8.33
CA THR A 126 -3.45 -0.62 7.67
C THR A 126 -2.59 -0.39 6.44
N ILE A 127 -3.25 -0.27 5.29
CA ILE A 127 -2.65 0.19 4.02
C ILE A 127 -3.16 1.60 3.75
N GLN A 128 -2.26 2.52 3.41
CA GLN A 128 -2.62 3.88 3.01
C GLN A 128 -2.43 4.06 1.49
N LEU A 129 -3.40 4.72 0.85
CA LEU A 129 -3.47 4.86 -0.61
C LEU A 129 -3.57 6.33 -1.00
N SER A 130 -2.65 6.85 -1.80
CA SER A 130 -2.69 8.24 -2.29
C SER A 130 -2.76 8.32 -3.83
N THR A 131 -3.39 9.38 -4.34
CA THR A 131 -3.43 9.69 -5.78
C THR A 131 -2.37 10.73 -6.14
N ASN A 132 -2.03 10.84 -7.43
CA ASN A 132 -1.27 11.96 -8.01
C ASN A 132 0.09 12.24 -7.32
N ASP A 133 0.92 11.21 -7.13
CA ASP A 133 2.26 11.28 -6.53
C ASP A 133 2.32 11.84 -5.09
N SER A 134 1.18 12.10 -4.46
CA SER A 134 1.12 12.56 -3.08
C SER A 134 1.59 11.46 -2.11
N ASP A 135 2.08 11.87 -0.95
CA ASP A 135 2.63 10.99 0.07
C ASP A 135 1.53 10.08 0.67
N PRO A 136 1.62 8.74 0.52
CA PRO A 136 0.64 7.81 1.08
C PRO A 136 0.45 7.97 2.59
N THR A 137 1.50 8.37 3.33
CA THR A 137 1.43 8.51 4.79
C THR A 137 0.47 9.60 5.26
N LYS A 138 0.11 10.51 4.36
CA LYS A 138 -0.81 11.64 4.59
C LYS A 138 -2.20 11.40 3.99
N SER A 139 -2.45 10.22 3.42
CA SER A 139 -3.73 9.92 2.82
C SER A 139 -4.81 9.68 3.87
N THR A 140 -6.02 10.18 3.57
CA THR A 140 -7.25 9.82 4.27
C THR A 140 -7.74 8.44 3.84
N ARG A 141 -7.56 8.06 2.57
CA ARG A 141 -8.04 6.77 2.08
C ARG A 141 -7.16 5.62 2.57
N ILE A 142 -7.80 4.67 3.26
CA ILE A 142 -7.11 3.52 3.84
C ILE A 142 -7.88 2.21 3.62
N TYR A 143 -7.14 1.11 3.68
CA TYR A 143 -7.68 -0.24 3.78
C TYR A 143 -7.31 -0.78 5.16
N LYS A 144 -8.30 -1.19 5.95
CA LYS A 144 -8.14 -1.74 7.30
C LYS A 144 -8.38 -3.23 7.29
N ARG A 145 -7.47 -4.02 7.85
CA ARG A 145 -7.60 -5.48 7.90
C ARG A 145 -8.78 -5.88 8.80
N VAL A 146 -9.62 -6.81 8.34
CA VAL A 146 -10.80 -7.31 9.09
C VAL A 146 -10.53 -8.68 9.72
N ILE A 147 -9.86 -9.57 8.98
CA ILE A 147 -9.52 -10.93 9.45
C ILE A 147 -8.09 -11.24 8.98
N THR A 148 -7.25 -11.74 9.89
CA THR A 148 -5.98 -12.38 9.53
C THR A 148 -6.30 -13.76 8.99
N ALA A 149 -5.99 -14.03 7.72
CA ALA A 149 -6.12 -15.39 7.20
C ALA A 149 -5.25 -16.33 8.06
N HIS A 150 -5.90 -17.25 8.78
CA HIS A 150 -5.25 -18.35 9.49
C HIS A 150 -4.98 -19.51 8.53
#